data_AF-A0A8C1Y3Q2-F1
#
_entry.id   AF-A0A8C1Y3Q2-F1
#
_cell.length_a   1.000
_cell.length_b   1.000
_cell.length_c   1.000
_cell.angle_alpha   90.00
_cell.angle_beta   90.00
_cell.angle_gamma   90.00
#
_symmetry.space_group_name_H-M   'P 1'
#
loop_
_entity.id
_entity.type
_entity.pdbx_description
1 polymer ?
#
loop_
_entity_poly.entity_id
_entity_poly.type
_entity_poly.pdbx_seq_one_letter_code
_entity_poly.pdbx_strand_id
1 'polypeptide(L)'
;MPKKFQGENSKSATARARKAEAKAVADARKQKELEDALWQETDKHVMKKEQRRVGLITCKLTCTGNTLIYPLHLLKISHRLRLGEDRKSHLEMPLEENINQIVPEEGTMEARTIEDAIAVLSTKEDLDRHPERRMKAAYAAFEEANMARLKMENPNMRLSQLKQQLKKEWTKSPENPLNQRVAAYNSK
;
A
#
# COMPACT_ATOMS: atom_id res chain seq x y z
N MET A 1 8.59 21.93 45.00
CA MET A 1 8.12 20.58 44.58
C MET A 1 8.15 20.49 43.07
N PRO A 2 8.86 19.53 42.45
CA PRO A 2 8.94 19.42 41.00
C PRO A 2 7.62 18.91 40.41
N LYS A 3 7.08 19.62 39.42
CA LYS A 3 5.80 19.34 38.74
C LYS A 3 5.98 18.15 37.79
N LYS A 4 5.26 17.04 38.02
CA LYS A 4 5.32 15.84 37.15
C LYS A 4 4.76 16.19 35.77
N PHE A 5 5.51 15.84 34.71
CA PHE A 5 5.08 16.00 33.32
C PHE A 5 3.91 15.05 33.04
N GLN A 6 2.73 15.60 32.74
CA GLN A 6 1.46 14.87 32.51
C GLN A 6 1.37 14.22 31.11
N GLY A 7 2.50 13.85 30.50
CA GLY A 7 2.52 13.28 29.15
C GLY A 7 3.77 12.45 28.88
N GLU A 8 3.65 11.46 27.99
CA GLU A 8 4.79 10.65 27.59
C GLU A 8 5.84 11.51 26.87
N ASN A 9 7.11 11.33 27.25
CA ASN A 9 8.22 12.04 26.65
C ASN A 9 8.36 11.63 25.18
N SER A 10 8.25 12.58 24.24
CA SER A 10 8.32 12.34 22.79
C SER A 10 9.56 11.54 22.36
N LYS A 11 10.72 11.75 22.99
CA LYS A 11 11.94 10.98 22.72
C LYS A 11 11.84 9.53 23.21
N SER A 12 11.12 9.31 24.32
CA SER A 12 10.88 7.97 24.84
C SER A 12 9.87 7.18 23.98
N ALA A 13 8.85 7.86 23.43
CA ALA A 13 7.88 7.26 22.53
C ALA A 13 8.54 6.79 21.22
N THR A 14 9.38 7.63 20.62
CA THR A 14 10.13 7.27 19.39
C THR A 14 11.15 6.14 19.63
N ALA A 15 11.83 6.11 20.77
CA ALA A 15 12.72 5.01 21.13
C ALA A 15 11.98 3.67 21.34
N ARG A 16 10.79 3.70 21.96
CA ARG A 16 9.93 2.52 22.11
C ARG A 16 9.40 2.03 20.77
N ALA A 17 9.01 2.92 19.87
CA ALA A 17 8.58 2.59 18.51
C ALA A 17 9.69 1.86 17.74
N ARG A 18 10.92 2.39 17.72
CA ARG A 18 12.08 1.73 17.08
C ARG A 18 12.39 0.37 17.66
N LYS A 19 12.28 0.21 18.99
CA LYS A 19 12.50 -1.07 19.66
C LYS A 19 11.38 -2.07 19.33
N ALA A 20 10.14 -1.62 19.20
CA ALA A 20 9.01 -2.46 18.79
C ALA A 20 9.14 -2.91 17.33
N GLU A 21 9.55 -2.01 16.43
CA GLU A 21 9.82 -2.34 15.01
C GLU A 21 10.98 -3.33 14.88
N ALA A 22 12.10 -3.11 15.57
CA ALA A 22 13.23 -4.04 15.54
C ALA A 22 12.85 -5.42 16.09
N LYS A 23 11.99 -5.48 17.12
CA LYS A 23 11.45 -6.73 17.66
C LYS A 23 10.53 -7.40 16.64
N ALA A 24 9.62 -6.66 16.00
CA ALA A 24 8.71 -7.20 14.99
C ALA A 24 9.47 -7.78 13.79
N VAL A 25 10.53 -7.11 13.32
CA VAL A 25 11.40 -7.63 12.25
C VAL A 25 12.12 -8.91 12.68
N ALA A 26 12.63 -8.96 13.91
CA ALA A 26 13.30 -10.16 14.43
C ALA A 26 12.31 -11.34 14.57
N ASP A 27 11.10 -11.08 15.03
CA ASP A 27 10.06 -12.09 15.20
C ASP A 27 9.55 -12.58 13.84
N ALA A 28 9.36 -11.68 12.85
CA ALA A 28 9.02 -12.05 11.48
C ALA A 28 10.12 -12.89 10.81
N ARG A 29 11.40 -12.57 11.04
CA ARG A 29 12.51 -13.37 10.54
C ARG A 29 12.52 -14.78 11.15
N LYS A 30 12.29 -14.90 12.45
CA LYS A 30 12.18 -16.21 13.11
C LYS A 30 10.98 -17.00 12.58
N GLN A 31 9.83 -16.37 12.38
CA GLN A 31 8.67 -17.02 11.79
C GLN A 31 8.98 -17.55 10.40
N LYS A 32 9.61 -16.74 9.54
CA LYS A 32 10.04 -17.18 8.21
C LYS A 32 11.03 -18.34 8.29
N GLU A 33 12.03 -18.28 9.17
CA GLU A 33 12.99 -19.38 9.36
C GLU A 33 12.29 -20.69 9.82
N LEU A 34 11.24 -20.59 10.64
CA LEU A 34 10.42 -21.73 11.06
C LEU A 34 9.55 -22.27 9.93
N GLU A 35 8.94 -21.40 9.13
CA GLU A 35 8.15 -21.77 7.94
C GLU A 35 9.05 -22.42 6.89
N ASP A 36 10.19 -21.80 6.56
CA ASP A 36 11.18 -22.34 5.64
C ASP A 36 11.68 -23.70 6.14
N ALA A 37 11.92 -23.86 7.45
CA ALA A 37 12.29 -25.15 8.04
C ALA A 37 11.18 -26.20 7.96
N LEU A 38 9.91 -25.82 8.14
CA LEU A 38 8.76 -26.72 7.98
C LEU A 38 8.64 -27.22 6.54
N TRP A 39 9.00 -26.40 5.57
CA TRP A 39 8.96 -26.72 4.14
C TRP A 39 10.27 -27.33 3.59
N GLN A 40 11.25 -27.64 4.43
CA GLN A 40 12.46 -28.33 3.97
C GLN A 40 12.14 -29.76 3.54
N GLU A 41 12.38 -30.07 2.26
CA GLU A 41 12.27 -31.44 1.76
C GLU A 41 13.39 -32.33 2.30
N THR A 42 13.04 -33.30 3.13
CA THR A 42 13.99 -34.26 3.75
C THR A 42 14.02 -35.61 3.04
N ASP A 43 13.23 -35.79 1.98
CA ASP A 43 13.09 -37.08 1.30
C ASP A 43 14.37 -37.47 0.55
N LYS A 44 15.01 -38.54 1.04
CA LYS A 44 16.29 -39.06 0.51
C LYS A 44 16.23 -39.40 -0.98
N HIS A 45 15.08 -39.87 -1.47
CA HIS A 45 14.89 -40.21 -2.87
C HIS A 45 14.78 -38.97 -3.77
N VAL A 46 14.16 -37.90 -3.27
CA VAL A 46 14.02 -36.62 -3.98
C VAL A 46 15.37 -35.90 -4.02
N MET A 47 16.06 -35.80 -2.87
CA MET A 47 17.40 -35.21 -2.79
C MET A 47 18.42 -35.95 -3.68
N LYS A 48 18.37 -37.29 -3.74
CA LYS A 48 19.24 -38.07 -4.65
C LYS A 48 18.87 -37.89 -6.12
N LYS A 49 17.59 -37.66 -6.45
CA LYS A 49 17.12 -37.36 -7.81
C LYS A 49 17.60 -35.97 -8.25
N GLU A 50 17.55 -34.99 -7.37
CA GLU A 50 18.09 -33.64 -7.62
C GLU A 50 19.62 -33.65 -7.74
N GLN A 51 20.33 -34.31 -6.82
CA GLN A 51 21.79 -34.45 -6.90
C GLN A 51 22.23 -35.17 -8.19
N ARG A 52 21.46 -36.17 -8.67
CA ARG A 52 21.70 -36.81 -9.96
C ARG A 52 21.42 -35.87 -11.13
N ARG A 53 20.39 -35.03 -11.06
CA ARG A 53 20.09 -34.01 -12.08
C ARG A 53 21.20 -32.95 -12.14
N VAL A 54 21.59 -32.38 -10.99
CA VAL A 54 22.66 -31.39 -10.87
C VAL A 54 24.01 -31.99 -11.29
N GLY A 55 24.33 -33.20 -10.83
CA GLY A 55 25.56 -33.92 -11.22
C GLY A 55 25.62 -34.30 -12.70
N LEU A 56 24.49 -34.65 -13.31
CA LEU A 56 24.42 -34.91 -14.76
C LEU A 56 24.61 -33.64 -15.59
N ILE A 57 24.26 -32.47 -15.03
CA ILE A 57 24.50 -31.16 -15.66
C ILE A 57 25.98 -30.78 -15.52
N THR A 58 26.58 -30.93 -14.33
CA THR A 58 27.98 -30.53 -14.10
C THR A 58 29.02 -31.46 -14.73
N CYS A 59 28.73 -32.77 -14.86
CA CYS A 59 29.65 -33.74 -15.46
C CYS A 59 29.63 -33.72 -17.01
N LYS A 60 28.53 -33.28 -17.64
CA LYS A 60 28.49 -33.04 -19.10
C LYS A 60 29.35 -31.86 -19.55
N LEU A 61 29.70 -30.94 -18.64
CA LEU A 61 30.51 -29.75 -18.93
C LEU A 61 32.03 -30.00 -18.82
N THR A 62 32.48 -31.12 -18.25
CA THR A 62 33.91 -31.37 -17.95
C THR A 62 34.58 -32.48 -18.78
N CYS A 63 33.86 -33.18 -19.68
CA CYS A 63 34.43 -34.34 -20.40
C CYS A 63 34.54 -34.22 -21.94
N THR A 64 34.11 -33.12 -22.55
CA THR A 64 34.30 -32.93 -24.00
C THR A 64 34.68 -31.50 -24.29
N GLY A 65 35.91 -31.27 -24.74
CA GLY A 65 36.25 -30.07 -25.49
C GLY A 65 35.45 -30.07 -26.78
N ASN A 66 34.22 -29.57 -26.73
CA ASN A 66 33.38 -29.44 -27.91
C ASN A 66 32.33 -28.33 -27.70
N THR A 67 32.70 -27.11 -28.08
CA THR A 67 31.89 -25.89 -28.00
C THR A 67 30.65 -25.92 -28.90
N LEU A 68 30.39 -27.00 -29.65
CA LEU A 68 29.29 -27.09 -30.63
C LEU A 68 28.17 -28.08 -30.30
N ILE A 69 28.21 -28.76 -29.14
CA ILE A 69 27.14 -29.70 -28.71
C ILE A 69 26.00 -29.01 -27.95
N TYR A 70 26.26 -27.82 -27.39
CA TYR A 70 25.30 -27.08 -26.58
C TYR A 70 24.01 -26.66 -27.32
N PRO A 71 24.00 -26.20 -28.60
CA PRO A 71 22.76 -25.75 -29.23
C PRO A 71 21.82 -26.91 -29.61
N LEU A 72 22.35 -28.05 -30.07
CA LEU A 72 21.51 -29.18 -30.52
C LEU A 72 20.89 -29.96 -29.33
N HIS A 73 21.63 -30.04 -28.22
CA HIS A 73 21.17 -30.68 -26.99
C HIS A 73 20.14 -29.81 -26.27
N LEU A 74 20.36 -28.50 -26.21
CA LEU A 74 19.35 -27.56 -25.73
C LEU A 74 18.08 -27.66 -26.56
N LEU A 75 18.15 -27.68 -27.90
CA LEU A 75 16.96 -27.84 -28.77
C LEU A 75 16.25 -29.18 -28.60
N LYS A 76 16.98 -30.29 -28.42
CA LYS A 76 16.41 -31.63 -28.12
C LYS A 76 15.81 -31.71 -26.72
N ILE A 77 16.38 -31.00 -25.74
CA ILE A 77 15.79 -30.83 -24.41
C ILE A 77 14.54 -29.96 -24.49
N SER A 78 14.55 -28.87 -25.27
CA SER A 78 13.37 -28.05 -25.55
C SER A 78 12.25 -28.86 -26.22
N HIS A 79 12.59 -29.70 -27.20
CA HIS A 79 11.63 -30.58 -27.88
C HIS A 79 11.12 -31.71 -26.97
N ARG A 80 11.98 -32.26 -26.10
CA ARG A 80 11.61 -33.29 -25.13
C ARG A 80 10.79 -32.74 -23.97
N LEU A 81 11.03 -31.49 -23.56
CA LEU A 81 10.17 -30.74 -22.63
C LEU A 81 8.84 -30.34 -23.29
N ARG A 82 8.81 -30.16 -24.62
CA ARG A 82 7.58 -29.89 -25.40
C ARG A 82 6.69 -31.12 -25.62
N LEU A 83 7.24 -32.33 -25.50
CA LEU A 83 6.52 -33.61 -25.71
C LEU A 83 6.24 -34.38 -24.42
N GLY A 84 6.61 -33.81 -23.27
CA GLY A 84 6.42 -34.39 -21.94
C GLY A 84 5.42 -33.60 -21.09
N GLU A 85 4.47 -32.91 -21.71
CA GLU A 85 3.22 -32.61 -21.03
C GLU A 85 2.38 -33.88 -21.08
N ASP A 86 2.11 -34.44 -19.91
CA ASP A 86 1.12 -35.47 -19.69
C ASP A 86 -0.15 -35.09 -20.48
N ARG A 87 -0.81 -36.06 -21.10
CA ARG A 87 -2.12 -35.81 -21.73
C ARG A 87 -3.06 -35.33 -20.64
N LYS A 88 -3.19 -34.00 -20.51
CA LYS A 88 -4.06 -33.34 -19.54
C LYS A 88 -5.42 -33.97 -19.70
N SER A 89 -5.87 -34.66 -18.66
CA SER A 89 -7.21 -35.22 -18.64
C SER A 89 -8.19 -34.06 -18.81
N HIS A 90 -9.40 -34.30 -19.33
CA HIS A 90 -10.41 -33.26 -19.52
C HIS A 90 -10.73 -32.46 -18.23
N LEU A 91 -10.31 -32.97 -17.06
CA LEU A 91 -10.39 -32.32 -15.74
C LEU A 91 -9.26 -31.29 -15.47
N GLU A 92 -8.15 -31.33 -16.19
CA GLU A 92 -7.05 -30.35 -16.12
C GLU A 92 -7.16 -29.24 -17.17
N MET A 93 -8.08 -29.38 -18.12
CA MET A 93 -8.38 -28.32 -19.08
C MET A 93 -9.37 -27.36 -18.43
N PRO A 94 -9.05 -26.06 -18.29
CA PRO A 94 -10.03 -25.08 -17.84
C PRO A 94 -11.27 -25.16 -18.73
N LEU A 95 -12.46 -25.29 -18.14
CA LEU A 95 -13.70 -25.20 -18.91
C LEU A 95 -13.74 -23.83 -19.57
N GLU A 96 -13.91 -23.80 -20.89
CA GLU A 96 -14.10 -22.57 -21.63
C GLU A 96 -15.46 -22.00 -21.22
N GLU A 97 -15.44 -20.86 -20.53
CA GLU A 97 -16.66 -20.22 -20.04
C GLU A 97 -17.59 -19.91 -21.21
N ASN A 98 -18.89 -20.11 -20.99
CA ASN A 98 -19.86 -19.77 -22.00
C ASN A 98 -19.83 -18.25 -22.21
N ILE A 99 -19.35 -17.82 -23.37
CA ILE A 99 -19.19 -16.42 -23.77
C ILE A 99 -20.51 -15.61 -23.67
N ASN A 100 -21.66 -16.31 -23.69
CA ASN A 100 -22.98 -15.71 -23.54
C ASN A 100 -23.49 -15.67 -22.09
N GLN A 101 -22.74 -16.21 -21.14
CA GLN A 101 -23.02 -16.07 -19.73
C GLN A 101 -22.32 -14.82 -19.23
N ILE A 102 -23.07 -13.72 -19.14
CA ILE A 102 -22.62 -12.47 -18.53
C ILE A 102 -22.58 -12.71 -17.02
N VAL A 103 -21.56 -13.41 -16.52
CA VAL A 103 -21.33 -13.49 -15.08
C VAL A 103 -20.74 -12.14 -14.68
N PRO A 104 -21.43 -11.34 -13.85
CA PRO A 104 -20.86 -10.10 -13.36
C PRO A 104 -19.64 -10.47 -12.52
N GLU A 105 -18.47 -9.99 -12.92
CA GLU A 105 -17.23 -10.18 -12.20
C GLU A 105 -17.42 -9.76 -10.73
N GLU A 106 -17.12 -10.68 -9.80
CA GLU A 106 -17.32 -10.56 -8.35
C GLU A 106 -16.57 -9.34 -7.79
N GLY A 107 -17.15 -8.15 -7.95
CA GLY A 107 -16.48 -6.88 -7.65
C GLY A 107 -17.07 -5.67 -8.38
N THR A 108 -17.83 -5.90 -9.45
CA THR A 108 -18.55 -4.84 -10.16
C THR A 108 -19.98 -4.75 -9.60
N MET A 109 -20.28 -3.71 -8.83
CA MET A 109 -21.64 -3.44 -8.34
C MET A 109 -22.55 -3.18 -9.55
N GLU A 110 -23.47 -4.09 -9.84
CA GLU A 110 -24.45 -3.92 -10.90
C GLU A 110 -25.55 -2.98 -10.43
N ALA A 111 -25.67 -1.81 -11.06
CA ALA A 111 -26.67 -0.79 -10.77
C ALA A 111 -28.13 -1.22 -11.12
N ARG A 112 -28.59 -2.37 -10.63
CA ARG A 112 -29.95 -2.90 -10.84
C ARG A 112 -30.97 -2.15 -9.98
N THR A 113 -30.56 -1.65 -8.82
CA THR A 113 -31.38 -0.83 -7.94
C THR A 113 -30.94 0.63 -7.97
N ILE A 114 -31.88 1.54 -7.71
CA ILE A 114 -31.63 2.99 -7.69
C ILE A 114 -30.54 3.33 -6.67
N GLU A 115 -30.53 2.67 -5.51
CA GLU A 115 -29.52 2.84 -4.46
C GLU A 115 -28.12 2.44 -4.92
N ASP A 116 -28.01 1.37 -5.71
CA ASP A 116 -26.73 0.88 -6.23
C ASP A 116 -26.25 1.73 -7.42
N ALA A 117 -27.18 2.22 -8.25
CA ALA A 117 -26.89 3.25 -9.25
C ALA A 117 -26.36 4.54 -8.61
N ILE A 118 -26.95 4.96 -7.49
CA ILE A 118 -26.46 6.11 -6.71
C ILE A 118 -25.09 5.81 -6.11
N ALA A 119 -24.85 4.60 -5.58
CA ALA A 119 -23.56 4.25 -5.01
C ALA A 119 -22.42 4.28 -6.05
N VAL A 120 -22.68 3.75 -7.26
CA VAL A 120 -21.71 3.72 -8.37
C VAL A 120 -21.47 5.10 -8.98
N LEU A 121 -22.53 5.90 -9.15
CA LEU A 121 -22.43 7.24 -9.76
C LEU A 121 -22.15 8.36 -8.76
N SER A 122 -22.31 8.12 -7.46
CA SER A 122 -21.87 9.07 -6.44
C SER A 122 -20.35 9.12 -6.50
N THR A 123 -19.84 10.14 -7.18
CA THR A 123 -18.51 10.63 -6.88
C THR A 123 -18.53 10.95 -5.40
N LYS A 124 -17.95 10.07 -4.58
CA LYS A 124 -17.46 10.45 -3.27
C LYS A 124 -16.41 11.51 -3.58
N GLU A 125 -16.86 12.74 -3.78
CA GLU A 125 -16.02 13.93 -3.78
C GLU A 125 -15.32 13.84 -2.45
N ASP A 126 -14.08 13.33 -2.47
CA ASP A 126 -13.42 12.69 -1.33
C ASP A 126 -13.56 13.57 -0.10
N LEU A 127 -14.62 13.30 0.67
CA LEU A 127 -14.98 14.13 1.81
C LEU A 127 -13.86 13.90 2.78
N ASP A 128 -12.97 14.87 2.84
CA ASP A 128 -11.70 14.68 3.50
C ASP A 128 -11.93 14.17 4.92
N ARG A 129 -11.35 13.00 5.16
CA ARG A 129 -11.60 12.21 6.35
C ARG A 129 -11.08 12.92 7.61
N HIS A 130 -10.17 13.89 7.48
CA HIS A 130 -9.48 14.58 8.57
C HIS A 130 -9.39 16.10 8.38
N PRO A 131 -10.51 16.83 8.44
CA PRO A 131 -10.53 18.29 8.37
C PRO A 131 -9.72 18.94 9.51
N GLU A 132 -9.63 18.30 10.68
CA GLU A 132 -8.83 18.77 11.82
C GLU A 132 -7.33 18.89 11.50
N ARG A 133 -6.81 18.00 10.64
CA ARG A 133 -5.39 18.03 10.24
C ARG A 133 -5.10 19.17 9.27
N ARG A 134 -6.02 19.42 8.33
CA ARG A 134 -5.93 20.54 7.37
C ARG A 134 -6.18 21.89 8.00
N MET A 135 -6.98 21.97 9.07
CA MET A 135 -7.22 23.21 9.81
C MET A 135 -5.91 23.89 10.22
N LYS A 136 -4.93 23.13 10.72
CA LYS A 136 -3.65 23.72 11.17
C LYS A 136 -2.81 24.24 9.99
N ALA A 137 -2.76 23.51 8.90
CA ALA A 137 -2.03 23.92 7.69
C ALA A 137 -2.70 25.13 7.02
N ALA A 138 -4.02 25.10 6.87
CA ALA A 138 -4.80 26.19 6.29
C ALA A 138 -4.75 27.45 7.17
N TYR A 139 -4.81 27.31 8.51
CA TYR A 139 -4.61 28.44 9.42
C TYR A 139 -3.21 29.03 9.32
N ALA A 140 -2.16 28.22 9.14
CA ALA A 140 -0.80 28.72 8.96
C ALA A 140 -0.65 29.53 7.65
N ALA A 141 -1.19 29.01 6.54
CA ALA A 141 -1.22 29.72 5.26
C ALA A 141 -2.02 31.05 5.37
N PHE A 142 -3.16 31.03 6.08
CA PHE A 142 -3.95 32.22 6.34
C PHE A 142 -3.25 33.22 7.26
N GLU A 143 -2.51 32.74 8.28
CA GLU A 143 -1.71 33.57 9.17
C GLU A 143 -0.63 34.31 8.38
N GLU A 144 0.12 33.63 7.51
CA GLU A 144 1.19 34.25 6.73
C GLU A 144 0.67 35.33 5.76
N ALA A 145 -0.44 35.07 5.06
CA ALA A 145 -1.04 36.02 4.13
C ALA A 145 -1.63 37.26 4.83
N ASN A 146 -2.34 37.07 5.95
CA ASN A 146 -3.10 38.15 6.59
C ASN A 146 -2.28 38.92 7.64
N MET A 147 -1.18 38.35 8.17
CA MET A 147 -0.35 39.03 9.18
C MET A 147 0.32 40.31 8.66
N ALA A 148 0.72 40.36 7.39
CA ALA A 148 1.29 41.58 6.80
C ALA A 148 0.22 42.68 6.66
N ARG A 149 -0.97 42.30 6.17
CA ARG A 149 -2.11 43.22 6.02
C ARG A 149 -2.53 43.82 7.36
N LEU A 150 -2.71 42.99 8.39
CA LEU A 150 -3.13 43.43 9.71
C LEU A 150 -2.09 44.33 10.41
N LYS A 151 -0.78 44.09 10.18
CA LYS A 151 0.29 44.95 10.72
C LYS A 151 0.32 46.33 10.05
N MET A 152 -0.01 46.40 8.76
CA MET A 152 -0.10 47.66 8.03
C MET A 152 -1.35 48.46 8.43
N GLU A 153 -2.49 47.77 8.58
CA GLU A 153 -3.74 48.40 9.01
C GLU A 153 -3.70 48.83 10.48
N ASN A 154 -3.02 48.06 11.35
CA ASN A 154 -3.00 48.26 12.78
C ASN A 154 -1.57 48.21 13.36
N PRO A 155 -0.70 49.17 13.04
CA PRO A 155 0.70 49.16 13.50
C PRO A 155 0.85 49.32 15.02
N ASN A 156 -0.14 49.89 15.71
CA ASN A 156 -0.11 50.15 17.16
C ASN A 156 -0.56 48.95 18.01
N MET A 157 -1.08 47.88 17.41
CA MET A 157 -1.65 46.75 18.13
C MET A 157 -0.57 45.71 18.50
N ARG A 158 -0.68 45.11 19.69
CA ARG A 158 0.22 44.03 20.11
C ARG A 158 -0.04 42.79 19.27
N LEU A 159 1.01 42.01 18.96
CA LEU A 159 0.90 40.75 18.21
C LEU A 159 -0.17 39.78 18.76
N SER A 160 -0.38 39.75 20.08
CA SER A 160 -1.43 38.93 20.70
C SER A 160 -2.84 39.36 20.25
N GLN A 161 -3.07 40.68 20.18
CA GLN A 161 -4.35 41.23 19.73
C GLN A 161 -4.55 41.03 18.22
N LEU A 162 -3.49 41.20 17.42
CA LEU A 162 -3.53 40.90 15.98
C LEU A 162 -3.86 39.42 15.74
N LYS A 163 -3.27 38.50 16.49
CA LYS A 163 -3.61 37.06 16.43
C LYS A 163 -5.06 36.78 16.87
N GLN A 164 -5.59 37.52 17.85
CA GLN A 164 -7.01 37.41 18.23
C GLN A 164 -7.94 37.91 17.11
N GLN A 165 -7.62 39.02 16.45
CA GLN A 165 -8.36 39.51 15.29
C GLN A 165 -8.30 38.52 14.13
N LEU A 166 -7.10 38.01 13.82
CA LEU A 166 -6.88 37.01 12.78
C LEU A 166 -7.67 35.73 13.05
N LYS A 167 -7.73 35.26 14.30
CA LYS A 167 -8.56 34.10 14.68
C LYS A 167 -10.06 34.38 14.46
N LYS A 168 -10.54 35.60 14.72
CA LYS A 168 -11.94 35.99 14.45
C LYS A 168 -12.23 36.01 12.95
N GLU A 169 -11.31 36.54 12.15
CA GLU A 169 -11.41 36.51 10.68
C GLU A 169 -11.40 35.08 10.16
N TRP A 170 -10.49 34.24 10.67
CA TRP A 170 -10.40 32.83 10.33
C TRP A 170 -11.70 32.06 10.59
N THR A 171 -12.36 32.28 11.73
CA THR A 171 -13.63 31.60 12.02
C THR A 171 -14.75 31.93 11.02
N LYS A 172 -14.67 33.09 10.36
CA LYS A 172 -15.65 33.55 9.37
C LYS A 172 -15.21 33.30 7.92
N SER A 173 -13.94 33.01 7.70
CA SER A 173 -13.34 32.87 6.37
C SER A 173 -13.84 31.61 5.65
N PRO A 174 -14.06 31.65 4.32
CA PRO A 174 -14.36 30.46 3.51
C PRO A 174 -13.17 29.49 3.40
N GLU A 175 -11.95 29.97 3.66
CA GLU A 175 -10.72 29.17 3.67
C GLU A 175 -10.66 28.18 4.85
N ASN A 176 -11.54 28.34 5.84
CA ASN A 176 -11.66 27.39 6.93
C ASN A 176 -12.41 26.14 6.45
N PRO A 177 -11.78 24.95 6.42
CA PRO A 177 -12.42 23.72 5.95
C PRO A 177 -13.65 23.31 6.78
N LEU A 178 -13.84 23.89 7.97
CA LEU A 178 -15.06 23.70 8.77
C LEU A 178 -16.27 24.46 8.19
N ASN A 179 -16.05 25.60 7.53
CA ASN A 179 -17.12 26.43 6.98
C ASN A 179 -17.59 25.94 5.61
N GLN A 180 -16.76 25.19 4.88
CA GLN A 180 -17.06 24.66 3.54
C GLN A 180 -18.22 23.65 3.53
N ARG A 181 -18.49 22.98 4.65
CA ARG A 181 -19.57 21.98 4.77
C ARG A 181 -20.94 22.61 5.05
N VAL A 182 -20.98 23.87 5.47
CA VAL A 182 -22.22 24.57 5.83
C VAL A 182 -22.69 25.34 4.59
N ALA A 183 -23.37 24.66 3.67
CA ALA A 183 -24.09 25.35 2.61
C ALA A 183 -25.05 26.35 3.28
N ALA A 184 -24.98 27.62 2.90
CA ALA A 184 -25.86 28.64 3.46
C ALA A 184 -27.30 28.23 3.17
N TYR A 185 -28.15 28.15 4.20
CA TYR A 185 -29.58 27.80 4.07
C TYR A 185 -30.32 28.68 3.03
N ASN A 186 -29.76 29.84 2.67
CA ASN A 186 -30.30 30.78 1.69
C ASN A 186 -29.50 30.88 0.38
N SER A 187 -28.61 29.94 0.04
CA SER A 187 -28.07 29.88 -1.32
C SER A 187 -29.15 29.31 -2.26
N LYS A 188 -29.86 30.21 -2.95
CA LYS A 188 -30.78 29.88 -4.05
C LYS A 188 -30.02 29.43 -5.29
#